data_AF-A0A1T2XC17-F1
#
_entry.id   AF-A0A1T2XC17-F1
#
_cell.length_a   1.000
_cell.length_b   1.000
_cell.length_c   1.000
_cell.angle_alpha   90.00
_cell.angle_beta   90.00
_cell.angle_gamma   90.00
#
_symmetry.space_group_name_H-M   'P 1'
#
loop_
_entity.id
_entity.type
_entity.pdbx_description
1 polymer ?
#
loop_
_entity_poly.entity_id
_entity_poly.type
_entity_poly.pdbx_seq_one_letter_code
_entity_poly.pdbx_strand_id
1 'polypeptide(L)'
;MKYHELLKLGIEKADLSLAQICRRMDKKGVTIDRAIVCKLKNGKIPPAKDNVNKVLAQILEIDESQLRIAAAKETIPEDLYNLIKVAG
;
A
#
# COMPACT_ATOMS: atom_id res chain seq x y z
N MET A 1 -10.35 -0.55 8.13
CA MET A 1 -9.09 0.22 8.05
C MET A 1 -8.94 0.79 6.67
N LYS A 2 -8.45 2.03 6.61
CA LYS A 2 -8.05 2.68 5.36
C LYS A 2 -6.64 2.26 4.96
N TYR A 3 -6.32 2.36 3.69
CA TYR A 3 -5.04 1.99 3.09
C TYR A 3 -3.85 2.68 3.77
N HIS A 4 -3.97 3.99 4.03
CA HIS A 4 -2.88 4.75 4.67
C HIS A 4 -2.65 4.35 6.14
N GLU A 5 -3.69 3.90 6.85
CA GLU A 5 -3.58 3.41 8.23
C GLU A 5 -2.81 2.10 8.28
N LEU A 6 -3.11 1.17 7.35
CA LEU A 6 -2.37 -0.09 7.20
C LEU A 6 -0.89 0.17 6.91
N LEU A 7 -0.59 1.07 5.97
CA LEU A 7 0.79 1.45 5.69
C LEU A 7 1.47 2.08 6.89
N LYS A 8 0.81 3.01 7.59
CA LYS A 8 1.39 3.69 8.74
C LYS A 8 1.77 2.68 9.83
N LEU A 9 0.86 1.77 10.17
CA LEU A 9 1.12 0.73 11.16
C LEU A 9 2.20 -0.27 10.71
N GLY A 10 2.20 -0.67 9.44
CA GLY A 10 3.25 -1.57 8.93
C GLY A 10 4.63 -0.92 8.97
N ILE A 11 4.72 0.38 8.65
CA ILE A 11 5.97 1.13 8.75
C ILE A 11 6.44 1.27 10.20
N GLU A 12 5.51 1.56 11.13
CA GLU A 12 5.81 1.67 12.56
C GLU A 12 6.25 0.31 13.15
N LYS A 13 5.61 -0.79 12.76
CA LYS A 13 5.97 -2.15 13.22
C LYS A 13 7.29 -2.65 12.66
N ALA A 14 7.57 -2.36 11.38
CA ALA A 14 8.80 -2.78 10.74
C ALA A 14 10.02 -1.99 11.25
N ASP A 15 9.81 -0.90 11.99
CA ASP A 15 10.84 0.03 12.48
C ASP A 15 11.79 0.50 11.36
N LEU A 16 11.20 0.83 10.21
CA LEU A 16 11.94 1.23 9.02
C LEU A 16 11.76 2.72 8.72
N SER A 17 12.87 3.39 8.46
CA SER A 17 12.84 4.71 7.86
C SER A 17 12.31 4.63 6.42
N LEU A 18 11.68 5.73 5.97
CA LEU A 18 11.20 5.84 4.59
C LEU A 18 12.32 5.63 3.55
N ALA A 19 13.55 6.03 3.87
CA ALA A 19 14.71 5.81 3.00
C ALA A 19 15.09 4.33 2.88
N GLN A 20 15.05 3.59 3.99
CA GLN A 20 15.27 2.15 3.98
C GLN A 20 14.17 1.41 3.21
N ILE A 21 12.92 1.86 3.31
CA ILE A 21 11.81 1.31 2.52
C ILE A 21 12.07 1.51 1.03
N CYS A 22 12.41 2.73 0.59
CA CYS A 22 12.72 3.00 -0.83
C CYS A 22 13.85 2.10 -1.32
N ARG A 23 14.95 2.00 -0.56
CA ARG A 23 16.08 1.11 -0.90
C ARG A 23 15.68 -0.37 -1.00
N ARG A 24 14.77 -0.85 -0.14
CA ARG A 24 14.28 -2.24 -0.21
C ARG A 24 13.33 -2.46 -1.38
N MET A 25 12.52 -1.45 -1.72
CA MET A 25 11.66 -1.46 -2.91
C MET A 25 12.50 -1.54 -4.18
N ASP A 26 13.57 -0.75 -4.29
CA ASP A 26 14.50 -0.75 -5.42
C ASP A 26 15.14 -2.14 -5.61
N LYS A 27 15.56 -2.79 -4.52
CA LYS A 27 16.11 -4.16 -4.56
C LYS A 27 15.11 -5.20 -5.07
N LYS A 28 13.81 -4.92 -5.00
CA LYS A 28 12.72 -5.76 -5.52
C LYS A 28 12.24 -5.29 -6.91
N GLY A 29 12.96 -4.38 -7.56
CA GLY A 29 12.65 -3.91 -8.91
C GLY A 29 11.55 -2.85 -8.98
N VAL A 30 11.18 -2.23 -7.85
CA VAL A 30 10.19 -1.13 -7.83
C VAL A 30 10.82 0.13 -7.27
N THR A 31 11.06 1.10 -8.14
CA THR A 31 11.58 2.41 -7.73
C THR A 31 10.45 3.35 -7.35
N ILE A 32 10.55 3.91 -6.15
CA ILE A 32 9.58 4.87 -5.61
C ILE A 32 10.30 5.96 -4.83
N ASP A 33 9.85 7.19 -5.01
CA ASP A 33 10.42 8.34 -4.30
C ASP A 33 9.93 8.40 -2.84
N ARG A 34 10.81 8.84 -1.94
CA ARG A 34 10.52 8.99 -0.49
C ARG A 34 9.30 9.87 -0.23
N ALA A 35 9.12 10.94 -0.99
CA ALA A 35 7.98 11.83 -0.89
C ALA A 35 6.67 11.12 -1.28
N ILE A 36 6.70 10.20 -2.24
CA ILE A 36 5.53 9.38 -2.60
C ILE A 36 5.18 8.46 -1.44
N VAL A 37 6.14 7.72 -0.88
CA VAL A 37 5.90 6.86 0.31
C VAL A 37 5.34 7.67 1.48
N CYS A 38 5.87 8.87 1.71
CA CYS A 38 5.37 9.78 2.74
C CYS A 38 3.92 10.22 2.47
N LYS A 39 3.58 10.57 1.22
CA LYS A 39 2.22 10.97 0.84
C LYS A 39 1.24 9.80 0.96
N LEU A 40 1.63 8.59 0.56
CA LEU A 40 0.83 7.37 0.72
C LEU A 40 0.53 7.08 2.19
N LYS A 41 1.57 7.07 3.04
CA LYS A 41 1.44 6.84 4.50
C LYS A 41 0.49 7.84 5.16
N ASN A 42 0.50 9.09 4.69
CA ASN A 42 -0.32 10.17 5.25
C ASN A 42 -1.68 10.32 4.55
N GLY A 43 -2.03 9.45 3.61
CA GLY A 43 -3.29 9.53 2.87
C GLY A 43 -3.44 10.78 2.01
N LYS A 44 -2.33 11.44 1.63
CA LYS A 44 -2.33 12.67 0.81
C LYS A 44 -2.51 12.41 -0.68
N ILE A 45 -2.30 11.16 -1.11
CA ILE A 45 -2.53 10.71 -2.48
C ILE A 45 -3.28 9.38 -2.45
N PRO A 46 -3.95 9.01 -3.56
CA PRO A 46 -4.63 7.73 -3.68
C PRO A 46 -3.69 6.54 -3.44
N PRO A 47 -4.25 5.35 -3.13
CA PRO A 47 -3.47 4.12 -3.03
C PRO A 47 -2.55 3.88 -4.24
N ALA A 48 -1.42 3.24 -4.00
CA ALA A 48 -0.46 2.99 -5.07
C ALA A 48 -0.97 1.89 -6.02
N LYS A 49 -0.27 1.71 -7.14
CA LYS A 49 -0.53 0.62 -8.09
C LYS A 49 -0.34 -0.74 -7.42
N ASP A 50 -1.03 -1.76 -7.94
CA ASP A 50 -1.03 -3.12 -7.39
C ASP A 50 0.39 -3.70 -7.19
N ASN A 51 1.29 -3.48 -8.14
CA ASN A 51 2.69 -3.93 -8.03
C ASN A 51 3.43 -3.26 -6.85
N VAL A 52 3.23 -1.96 -6.64
CA VAL A 52 3.81 -1.22 -5.52
C VAL A 52 3.23 -1.74 -4.20
N ASN A 53 1.91 -1.99 -4.15
CA ASN A 53 1.24 -2.51 -2.95
C ASN A 53 1.77 -3.90 -2.58
N LYS A 54 1.97 -4.79 -3.55
CA LYS A 54 2.56 -6.11 -3.32
C LYS A 54 3.95 -6.02 -2.69
N VAL A 55 4.82 -5.21 -3.28
CA VAL A 55 6.19 -5.07 -2.80
C VAL A 55 6.23 -4.39 -1.43
N LEU A 56 5.40 -3.37 -1.19
CA LEU A 56 5.24 -2.73 0.12
C LEU A 56 4.74 -3.71 1.17
N ALA A 57 3.71 -4.51 0.88
CA ALA A 57 3.18 -5.50 1.80
C ALA A 57 4.27 -6.51 2.22
N GLN A 58 5.06 -7.00 1.27
CA GLN A 58 6.16 -7.91 1.55
C GLN A 58 7.31 -7.27 2.35
N ILE A 59 7.62 -5.99 2.14
CA ILE A 59 8.70 -5.30 2.87
C ILE A 59 8.29 -4.94 4.29
N LEU A 60 7.01 -4.60 4.48
CA LEU A 60 6.44 -4.17 5.74
C LEU A 60 5.78 -5.32 6.52
N GLU A 61 5.88 -6.55 6.01
CA GLU A 61 5.24 -7.75 6.58
C GLU A 61 3.74 -7.56 6.86
N ILE A 62 3.06 -6.82 5.96
CA ILE A 62 1.61 -6.64 5.97
C ILE A 62 0.99 -7.75 5.12
N ASP A 63 -0.19 -8.24 5.50
CA ASP A 63 -0.95 -9.14 4.64
C ASP A 63 -1.23 -8.47 3.28
N GLU A 64 -0.74 -9.12 2.22
CA GLU A 64 -0.83 -8.59 0.85
C GLU A 64 -2.29 -8.38 0.44
N SER A 65 -3.16 -9.33 0.77
CA SER A 65 -4.57 -9.29 0.41
C SER A 65 -5.28 -8.11 1.08
N GLN A 66 -5.05 -7.91 2.38
CA GLN A 66 -5.63 -6.81 3.15
C GLN A 66 -5.22 -5.45 2.58
N LEU A 67 -3.94 -5.25 2.28
CA LEU A 67 -3.48 -3.98 1.73
C LEU A 67 -4.08 -3.71 0.35
N ARG A 68 -4.15 -4.73 -0.51
CA ARG A 68 -4.71 -4.62 -1.87
C ARG A 68 -6.22 -4.42 -1.86
N ILE A 69 -6.94 -5.09 -0.97
CA ILE A 69 -8.38 -4.88 -0.78
C ILE A 69 -8.66 -3.46 -0.31
N ALA A 70 -7.89 -2.94 0.65
CA ALA A 70 -8.03 -1.56 1.10
C ALA A 70 -7.74 -0.56 -0.04
N ALA A 71 -6.72 -0.83 -0.86
CA ALA A 71 -6.43 -0.02 -2.04
C ALA A 71 -7.58 -0.03 -3.06
N ALA A 72 -8.14 -1.21 -3.34
CA ALA A 72 -9.26 -1.36 -4.28
C ALA A 72 -10.51 -0.62 -3.79
N LYS A 73 -10.84 -0.76 -2.51
CA LYS A 73 -12.00 -0.11 -1.90
C LYS A 73 -11.94 1.42 -1.97
N GLU A 74 -10.75 2.01 -1.91
CA GLU A 74 -10.57 3.47 -1.98
C GLU A 74 -10.40 3.99 -3.42
N THR A 75 -9.99 3.15 -4.35
CA THR A 75 -9.74 3.55 -5.75
C THR A 75 -10.96 3.37 -6.65
N ILE A 76 -11.76 2.34 -6.37
CA ILE A 76 -12.89 1.93 -7.21
C ILE A 76 -14.18 2.47 -6.59
N PRO A 77 -15.15 2.95 -7.40
CA PRO A 77 -16.48 3.29 -6.91
C PRO A 77 -17.13 2.14 -6.15
N GLU A 78 -17.85 2.46 -5.08
CA GLU A 78 -18.40 1.47 -4.16
C GLU A 78 -19.30 0.45 -4.85
N ASP A 79 -20.14 0.88 -5.80
CA ASP A 79 -21.02 0.01 -6.57
C ASP A 79 -20.23 -1.04 -7.38
N LEU A 80 -19.14 -0.61 -8.02
CA LEU A 80 -18.29 -1.50 -8.81
C LEU A 80 -17.48 -2.46 -7.92
N TYR A 81 -16.99 -2.00 -6.78
CA TYR A 81 -16.32 -2.85 -5.79
C TYR A 81 -17.27 -3.94 -5.25
N ASN A 82 -18.51 -3.57 -4.92
CA ASN A 82 -19.51 -4.51 -4.44
C ASN A 82 -19.87 -5.56 -5.51
N LEU A 83 -19.97 -5.15 -6.76
CA LEU A 83 -20.25 -6.05 -7.88
C LEU A 83 -19.13 -7.11 -8.04
N ILE A 84 -17.86 -6.70 -7.98
CA ILE A 84 -16.71 -7.61 -8.04
C ILE A 84 -16.71 -8.58 -6.85
N LYS A 85 -17.06 -8.09 -5.65
CA LYS A 85 -17.08 -8.89 -4.43
C LYS A 85 -18.15 -9.99 -4.45
N VAL A 86 -19.30 -9.74 -5.09
CA VAL A 86 -20.42 -10.71 -5.16
C VAL A 86 -20.22 -11.73 -6.28
N ALA A 87 -19.46 -11.38 -7.32
CA ALA A 87 -19.23 -12.24 -8.48
C ALA A 87 -18.13 -13.31 -8.26
N GLY A 88 -17.31 -13.18 -7.22
CA GLY A 88 -16.26 -14.14 -6.84
C GLY A 88 -16.70 -15.07 -5.72
#